data_AF-A0A9X1DEG8-F1
#
_entry.id   AF-A0A9X1DEG8-F1
#
_cell.length_a   1.000
_cell.length_b   1.000
_cell.length_c   1.000
_cell.angle_alpha   90.00
_cell.angle_beta   90.00
_cell.angle_gamma   90.00
#
_symmetry.space_group_name_H-M   'P 1'
#
loop_
_entity.id
_entity.type
_entity.pdbx_description
1 polymer ?
#
loop_
_entity_poly.entity_id
_entity_poly.type
_entity_poly.pdbx_seq_one_letter_code
_entity_poly.pdbx_strand_id
1 'polypeptide(L)'
;MASFWATGNGSDPIYPIIEFNQGGFRVWDSGNGWVNLAGAVNYDSWYSLSFAINGSNVDYKVGNLSASVDAYGATSLVNVMLQGHNTQGVASYDIYWDNLSTPAAVPEPATWALMIGGLALVGASMRRRKTTVAFA
;
A
#
# COMPACT_ATOMS: atom_id res chain seq x y z
N MET A 1 2.31 -0.90 23.35
CA MET A 1 3.10 -0.90 22.10
C MET A 1 2.18 -1.25 20.94
N ALA A 2 2.40 -0.63 19.79
CA ALA A 2 1.60 -0.83 18.58
C ALA A 2 2.51 -1.13 17.40
N SER A 3 2.11 -2.01 16.49
CA SER A 3 2.92 -2.28 15.31
C SER A 3 2.09 -2.65 14.09
N PHE A 4 2.56 -2.18 12.94
CA PHE A 4 2.02 -2.43 11.61
C PHE A 4 3.04 -3.23 10.82
N TRP A 5 2.62 -4.40 10.32
CA TRP A 5 3.48 -5.40 9.71
C TRP A 5 2.96 -5.82 8.34
N ALA A 6 3.89 -6.29 7.51
CA ALA A 6 3.61 -7.12 6.35
C ALA A 6 4.62 -8.27 6.26
N THR A 7 4.42 -9.12 5.27
CA THR A 7 5.37 -10.18 4.89
C THR A 7 5.90 -9.88 3.50
N GLY A 8 7.22 -9.88 3.31
CA GLY A 8 7.81 -9.72 1.99
C GLY A 8 7.85 -11.05 1.24
N ASN A 9 7.49 -11.00 -0.04
CA ASN A 9 7.57 -12.12 -0.96
C ASN A 9 8.76 -11.91 -1.92
N GLY A 10 9.67 -12.89 -1.98
CA GLY A 10 10.91 -12.83 -2.73
C GLY A 10 11.83 -14.02 -2.46
N SER A 11 13.11 -13.87 -2.76
CA SER A 11 14.11 -14.92 -2.51
C SER A 11 14.26 -15.22 -1.02
N ASP A 12 14.22 -14.18 -0.18
CA ASP A 12 14.30 -14.29 1.26
C ASP A 12 13.05 -13.65 1.90
N PRO A 13 12.44 -14.31 2.90
CA PRO A 13 11.31 -13.75 3.61
C PRO A 13 11.78 -12.59 4.49
N ILE A 14 11.16 -11.43 4.32
CA ILE A 14 11.33 -10.28 5.21
C ILE A 14 10.04 -9.96 5.93
N TYR A 15 10.16 -9.24 7.04
CA TYR A 15 9.03 -8.80 7.85
C TYR A 15 9.14 -7.29 8.04
N PRO A 16 8.64 -6.47 7.11
CA PRO A 16 8.60 -5.04 7.32
C PRO A 16 7.69 -4.71 8.49
N ILE A 17 8.22 -3.95 9.44
CA ILE A 17 7.51 -3.59 10.67
C ILE A 17 7.76 -2.11 10.93
N ILE A 18 6.68 -1.38 11.18
CA ILE A 18 6.70 -0.09 11.87
C ILE A 18 6.17 -0.32 13.26
N GLU A 19 6.92 0.06 14.28
CA GLU A 19 6.50 -0.07 15.67
C GLU A 19 6.52 1.29 16.38
N PHE A 20 5.48 1.53 17.17
CA PHE A 20 5.44 2.57 18.18
C PHE A 20 5.74 1.99 19.58
N ASN A 21 6.80 2.50 20.20
CA ASN A 21 7.23 2.15 21.56
C ASN A 21 7.40 3.40 22.44
N GLN A 22 7.81 3.23 23.70
CA GLN A 22 8.02 4.35 24.65
C GLN A 22 8.99 5.44 24.18
N GLY A 23 9.85 5.14 23.19
CA GLY A 23 10.83 6.05 22.61
C GLY A 23 10.46 6.61 21.22
N GLY A 24 9.22 6.39 20.75
CA GLY A 24 8.74 6.87 19.46
C GLY A 24 8.59 5.77 18.42
N PHE A 25 8.76 6.13 17.15
CA PHE A 25 8.64 5.18 16.04
C PHE A 25 9.99 4.55 15.70
N ARG A 26 9.96 3.26 15.38
CA ARG A 26 11.09 2.51 14.85
C ARG A 26 10.64 1.57 13.76
N VAL A 27 11.58 1.14 12.92
CA VAL A 27 11.34 0.23 11.81
C VAL A 27 12.25 -0.99 11.91
N TRP A 28 11.82 -2.10 11.35
CA TRP A 28 12.62 -3.33 11.30
C TRP A 28 13.45 -3.43 10.02
N ASP A 29 14.72 -3.74 10.18
CA ASP A 29 15.64 -4.15 9.14
C ASP A 29 15.98 -5.64 9.37
N SER A 30 15.76 -6.50 8.38
CA SER A 30 16.00 -7.94 8.52
C SER A 30 17.47 -8.31 8.76
N GLY A 31 18.43 -7.50 8.29
CA GLY A 31 19.86 -7.73 8.51
C GLY A 31 20.42 -6.98 9.73
N ASN A 32 19.88 -5.81 10.05
CA ASN A 32 20.44 -4.91 11.07
C ASN A 32 19.58 -4.78 12.35
N GLY A 33 18.35 -5.30 12.36
CA GLY A 33 17.41 -5.21 13.47
C GLY A 33 16.66 -3.88 13.55
N TRP A 34 16.35 -3.41 14.76
CA TRP A 34 15.55 -2.20 14.95
C TRP A 34 16.31 -0.91 14.63
N VAL A 35 15.72 -0.09 13.76
CA VAL A 35 16.21 1.25 13.42
C VAL A 35 15.24 2.30 13.94
N ASN A 36 15.68 3.15 14.86
CA ASN A 36 14.83 4.22 15.41
C ASN A 36 14.69 5.37 14.42
N LEU A 37 13.46 5.89 14.25
CA LEU A 37 13.22 7.08 13.44
C LEU A 37 13.47 8.32 14.30
N ALA A 38 14.45 9.14 13.91
CA ALA A 38 14.75 10.37 14.61
C ALA A 38 13.68 11.44 14.32
N GLY A 39 12.92 11.83 15.35
CA GLY A 39 11.94 12.90 15.23
C GLY A 39 11.01 12.98 16.44
N ALA A 40 10.40 14.14 16.63
CA ALA A 40 9.39 14.32 17.68
C ALA A 40 8.12 13.53 17.34
N VAL A 41 7.62 12.77 18.31
CA VAL A 41 6.35 12.07 18.23
C VAL A 41 5.44 12.61 19.33
N ASN A 42 4.27 13.07 18.92
CA ASN A 42 3.23 13.57 19.81
C ASN A 42 2.26 12.42 20.11
N TYR A 43 1.91 12.28 21.38
CA TYR A 43 0.80 11.44 21.78
C TYR A 43 -0.53 12.09 21.35
N ASP A 44 -1.60 11.29 21.28
CA ASP A 44 -2.94 11.76 20.88
C ASP A 44 -2.94 12.45 19.50
N SER A 45 -2.22 11.87 18.55
CA SER A 45 -2.09 12.38 17.19
C SER A 45 -2.17 11.26 16.17
N TRP A 46 -2.82 11.53 15.05
CA TRP A 46 -2.88 10.60 13.92
C TRP A 46 -1.60 10.67 13.09
N TYR A 47 -1.07 9.50 12.74
CA TYR A 47 0.09 9.35 11.86
C TYR A 47 -0.24 8.47 10.68
N SER A 48 0.07 8.93 9.47
CA SER A 48 0.02 8.08 8.28
C SER A 48 1.25 7.18 8.27
N LEU A 49 1.02 5.87 8.26
CA LEU A 49 2.07 4.84 8.24
C LEU A 49 2.04 4.14 6.88
N SER A 50 3.20 3.93 6.28
CA SER A 50 3.30 3.15 5.06
C SER A 50 4.66 2.47 4.96
N PHE A 51 4.68 1.31 4.33
CA PHE A 51 5.91 0.78 3.76
C PHE A 51 5.64 0.29 2.33
N ALA A 52 6.65 0.38 1.47
CA ALA A 52 6.57 -0.04 0.09
C ALA A 52 7.91 -0.63 -0.37
N ILE A 53 7.85 -1.58 -1.31
CA ILE A 53 9.05 -2.02 -2.03
C ILE A 53 9.32 -1.02 -3.14
N ASN A 54 10.53 -0.49 -3.18
CA ASN A 54 11.01 0.44 -4.18
C ASN A 54 12.40 0.00 -4.66
N GLY A 55 12.45 -0.62 -5.84
CA GLY A 55 13.68 -1.26 -6.31
C GLY A 55 14.14 -2.36 -5.35
N SER A 56 15.33 -2.20 -4.79
CA SER A 56 15.94 -3.15 -3.84
C SER A 56 15.73 -2.75 -2.38
N ASN A 57 14.82 -1.83 -2.09
CA ASN A 57 14.62 -1.28 -0.76
C ASN A 57 13.19 -1.43 -0.26
N VAL A 58 13.06 -1.54 1.06
CA VAL A 58 11.80 -1.29 1.77
C VAL A 58 11.84 0.14 2.28
N ASP A 59 10.99 0.99 1.72
CA ASP A 59 10.84 2.38 2.14
C ASP A 59 9.73 2.47 3.18
N TYR A 60 10.07 2.91 4.40
CA TYR A 60 9.14 3.18 5.49
C TYR A 60 8.81 4.67 5.59
N LYS A 61 7.57 4.99 5.94
CA LYS A 61 7.12 6.33 6.33
C LYS A 61 6.23 6.33 7.55
N VAL A 62 6.43 7.34 8.39
CA VAL A 62 5.60 7.68 9.53
C VAL A 62 5.40 9.19 9.57
N GLY A 63 4.31 9.67 8.96
CA GLY A 63 4.13 11.10 8.70
C GLY A 63 5.30 11.67 7.90
N ASN A 64 6.06 12.59 8.51
CA ASN A 64 7.25 13.19 7.91
C ASN A 64 8.54 12.40 8.14
N LEU A 65 8.51 11.37 8.98
CA LEU A 65 9.67 10.51 9.25
C LEU A 65 9.75 9.42 8.19
N SER A 66 10.96 9.05 7.79
CA SER A 66 11.19 7.98 6.82
C SER A 66 12.47 7.23 7.10
N ALA A 67 12.51 5.97 6.69
CA ALA A 67 13.72 5.16 6.62
C ALA A 67 13.66 4.29 5.36
N SER A 68 14.81 3.89 4.84
CA SER A 68 14.91 2.97 3.72
C SER A 68 15.95 1.92 4.10
N VAL A 69 15.57 0.65 4.02
CA VAL A 69 16.43 -0.51 4.35
C VAL A 69 16.47 -1.44 3.14
N ASP A 70 17.40 -2.38 3.12
CA ASP A 70 17.46 -3.37 2.05
C ASP A 70 16.20 -4.25 2.06
N ALA A 71 15.64 -4.55 0.89
CA ALA A 71 14.52 -5.47 0.74
C ALA A 71 14.96 -6.94 0.82
N TYR A 72 16.26 -7.22 0.84
CA TYR A 72 16.83 -8.56 0.90
C TYR A 72 16.21 -9.49 -0.15
N GLY A 73 16.04 -8.98 -1.37
CA GLY A 73 15.45 -9.73 -2.48
C GLY A 73 13.92 -9.86 -2.46
N ALA A 74 13.22 -9.23 -1.51
CA ALA A 74 11.76 -9.09 -1.57
C ALA A 74 11.35 -8.16 -2.70
N THR A 75 10.36 -8.60 -3.47
CA THR A 75 9.85 -7.88 -4.67
C THR A 75 8.43 -7.36 -4.48
N SER A 76 7.72 -7.86 -3.46
CA SER A 76 6.37 -7.44 -3.13
C SER A 76 6.11 -7.66 -1.65
N LEU A 77 5.10 -6.95 -1.13
CA LEU A 77 4.60 -7.16 0.22
C LEU A 77 3.24 -7.82 0.14
N VAL A 78 3.03 -8.80 1.00
CA VAL A 78 1.80 -9.55 1.13
C VAL A 78 1.35 -9.50 2.59
N ASN A 79 0.03 -9.55 2.77
CA ASN A 79 -0.66 -9.42 4.05
C ASN A 79 -0.46 -8.06 4.74
N VAL A 80 -1.40 -7.74 5.61
CA VAL A 80 -1.30 -6.62 6.55
C VAL A 80 -1.70 -7.15 7.91
N MET A 81 -0.86 -6.86 8.91
CA MET A 81 -1.14 -7.20 10.31
C MET A 81 -1.03 -5.94 11.15
N LEU A 82 -2.05 -5.69 11.96
CA LEU A 82 -2.12 -4.57 12.90
C LEU A 82 -2.18 -5.14 14.31
N GLN A 83 -1.21 -4.78 15.14
CA GLN A 83 -1.09 -5.33 16.48
C GLN A 83 -1.04 -4.19 17.52
N GLY A 84 -1.68 -4.43 18.66
CA GLY A 84 -1.55 -3.60 19.86
C GLY A 84 -1.54 -4.48 21.10
N HIS A 85 -0.60 -4.24 22.00
CA HIS A 85 -0.59 -4.88 23.33
C HIS A 85 -0.01 -3.94 24.38
N ASN A 86 -0.47 -4.08 25.61
CA ASN A 86 0.12 -3.41 26.76
C ASN A 86 1.04 -4.39 27.49
N THR A 87 2.26 -3.94 27.80
CA THR A 87 3.23 -4.74 28.54
C THR A 87 3.06 -4.45 30.03
N GLN A 88 2.99 -5.50 30.84
CA GLN A 88 2.84 -5.36 32.29
C GLN A 88 3.99 -4.55 32.89
N GLY A 89 3.68 -3.59 33.76
CA GLY A 89 4.67 -2.73 34.41
C GLY A 89 5.15 -1.54 33.56
N VAL A 90 4.55 -1.32 32.38
CA VAL A 90 4.83 -0.19 31.49
C VAL A 90 3.54 0.64 31.30
N ALA A 91 3.67 1.88 30.82
CA ALA A 91 2.54 2.72 30.46
C ALA A 91 1.58 1.99 29.52
N SER A 92 0.28 2.09 29.81
CA SER A 92 -0.78 1.57 28.94
C SER A 92 -1.09 2.59 27.85
N TYR A 93 -1.34 2.09 26.65
CA TYR A 93 -1.68 2.92 25.50
C TYR A 93 -2.99 2.46 24.89
N ASP A 94 -3.84 3.42 24.54
CA ASP A 94 -4.96 3.21 23.63
C ASP A 94 -4.46 3.42 22.20
N ILE A 95 -4.82 2.50 21.31
CA ILE A 95 -4.31 2.46 19.93
C ILE A 95 -5.50 2.38 19.00
N TYR A 96 -5.53 3.27 18.01
CA TYR A 96 -6.56 3.32 16.98
C TYR A 96 -5.91 3.16 15.61
N TRP A 97 -6.57 2.38 14.75
CA TRP A 97 -6.19 2.18 13.36
C TRP A 97 -7.34 2.63 12.46
N ASP A 98 -7.03 3.36 11.40
CA ASP A 98 -8.02 3.80 10.42
C ASP A 98 -7.38 3.94 9.03
N ASN A 99 -8.22 4.01 8.00
CA ASN A 99 -7.87 4.27 6.61
C ASN A 99 -6.82 3.29 6.06
N LEU A 100 -6.95 2.00 6.40
CA LEU A 100 -6.12 0.96 5.81
C LEU A 100 -6.45 0.85 4.32
N SER A 101 -5.44 1.13 3.49
CA SER A 101 -5.55 1.10 2.04
C SER A 101 -4.30 0.46 1.44
N THR A 102 -4.49 -0.32 0.39
CA THR A 102 -3.42 -0.78 -0.49
C THR A 102 -3.64 -0.14 -1.86
N PRO A 103 -2.60 0.44 -2.51
CA PRO A 103 -2.73 1.00 -3.84
C PRO A 103 -2.85 -0.14 -4.86
N ALA A 104 -4.03 -0.74 -4.94
CA ALA A 104 -4.39 -1.60 -6.06
C ALA A 104 -4.84 -0.69 -7.20
N ALA A 105 -3.97 -0.48 -8.18
CA ALA A 105 -4.39 0.09 -9.44
C ALA A 105 -5.38 -0.90 -10.07
N VAL A 106 -6.67 -0.58 -10.01
CA VAL A 106 -7.67 -1.27 -10.84
C VAL A 106 -7.34 -0.88 -12.27
N PRO A 107 -6.92 -1.81 -13.14
CA PRO A 107 -6.67 -1.48 -14.54
C PRO A 107 -7.91 -0.78 -15.09
N GLU A 108 -7.72 0.33 -15.81
CA GLU A 108 -8.84 1.06 -16.39
C GLU A 108 -9.77 0.06 -17.08
N PRO A 109 -11.09 0.10 -16.79
CA PRO A 109 -11.96 -0.99 -17.20
C PRO A 109 -11.85 -1.24 -18.70
N ALA A 110 -11.52 -2.47 -19.09
CA ALA A 110 -11.60 -2.91 -20.49
C ALA A 110 -12.98 -2.59 -21.10
N THR A 111 -14.00 -2.41 -20.26
CA THR A 111 -15.32 -1.85 -20.60
C THR A 111 -15.25 -0.60 -21.46
N TRP A 112 -14.33 0.34 -21.22
CA TRP A 112 -14.22 1.57 -22.04
C TRP A 112 -13.75 1.24 -23.45
N ALA A 113 -12.68 0.45 -23.56
CA ALA A 113 -12.17 0.00 -24.86
C ALA A 113 -13.21 -0.84 -25.62
N LEU A 114 -13.93 -1.72 -24.93
CA LEU A 114 -14.98 -2.56 -25.51
C LEU A 114 -16.24 -1.75 -25.90
N MET A 115 -16.62 -0.75 -25.11
CA MET A 115 -17.74 0.15 -25.43
C MET A 115 -17.41 0.99 -26.66
N ILE A 116 -16.22 1.61 -26.69
CA ILE A 116 -15.76 2.39 -27.84
C ILE A 116 -15.66 1.49 -29.08
N GLY A 117 -15.06 0.31 -28.94
CA GLY A 117 -14.97 -0.67 -30.03
C GLY A 117 -16.34 -1.12 -30.53
N GLY A 118 -17.27 -1.41 -29.62
CA GLY A 118 -18.65 -1.79 -29.95
C GLY A 118 -19.40 -0.68 -30.68
N LEU A 119 -19.34 0.56 -30.19
CA LEU A 119 -19.98 1.72 -30.83
C LEU A 119 -19.36 2.01 -32.20
N ALA A 120 -18.03 1.90 -32.33
CA ALA A 120 -17.34 2.06 -33.60
C ALA A 120 -17.77 0.99 -34.62
N LEU A 121 -17.90 -0.27 -34.19
CA LEU A 121 -18.41 -1.36 -35.04
C LEU A 121 -19.86 -1.12 -35.47
N VAL A 122 -20.72 -0.71 -34.54
CA VAL A 122 -22.13 -0.37 -34.84
C VAL A 122 -22.19 0.78 -35.85
N GLY A 123 -21.47 1.89 -35.61
CA GLY A 123 -21.44 3.03 -36.53
C GLY A 123 -20.89 2.66 -37.91
N ALA A 124 -19.82 1.86 -37.98
CA ALA A 124 -19.26 1.36 -39.23
C ALA A 124 -20.25 0.46 -39.99
N SER A 125 -21.01 -0.38 -39.28
CA SER A 125 -22.03 -1.25 -39.88
C SER A 125 -23.18 -0.44 -40.49
N MET A 126 -23.66 0.61 -39.80
CA MET A 126 -24.71 1.50 -40.30
C MET A 126 -24.27 2.25 -41.55
N ARG A 127 -23.01 2.74 -41.60
CA ARG A 127 -22.49 3.49 -42.75
C ARG A 127 -22.33 2.64 -44.02
N ARG A 128 -22.18 1.32 -43.90
CA ARG A 128 -22.04 0.39 -45.04
C ARG A 128 -23.39 -0.03 -45.64
N ARG A 129 -24.52 0.26 -44.99
CA ARG A 129 -25.84 -0.14 -45.47
C ARG A 129 -26.29 0.80 -46.62
N LYS A 130 -26.48 0.27 -47.83
CA LYS A 130 -27.02 1.02 -48.97
C LYS A 130 -28.49 1.33 -48.73
N THR A 131 -28.86 2.62 -48.79
CA THR A 131 -30.25 3.06 -48.70
C THR A 131 -30.92 2.88 -50.06
N THR A 132 -31.85 1.93 -50.17
CA THR A 132 -32.72 1.83 -51.35
C THR A 132 -33.82 2.87 -51.21
N VAL A 133 -33.86 3.84 -52.13
CA VAL A 133 -34.93 4.83 -52.19
C VAL A 133 -36.10 4.22 -52.97
N ALA A 134 -37.29 4.18 -52.35
CA ALA A 134 -38.54 3.82 -53.01
C ALA A 134 -39.37 5.10 -53.20
N PHE A 135 -39.85 5.34 -54.41
CA PHE A 135 -40.75 6.45 -54.72
C PHE A 135 -42.21 5.98 -54.67
N ALA A 136 -43.10 6.86 -54.21
CA ALA A 136 -44.54 6.67 -54.15
C ALA A 136 -45.21 7.05 -55.48
#